data_AF-A0A179FBV2-F1
#
_entry.id   AF-A0A179FBV2-F1
#
_cell.length_a   1.000
_cell.length_b   1.000
_cell.length_c   1.000
_cell.angle_alpha   90.00
_cell.angle_beta   90.00
_cell.angle_gamma   90.00
#
_symmetry.space_group_name_H-M   'P 1'
#
loop_
_entity.id
_entity.type
_entity.pdbx_description
1 polymer ?
#
loop_
_entity_poly.entity_id
_entity_poly.type
_entity_poly.pdbx_seq_one_letter_code
_entity_poly.pdbx_strand_id
1 'polypeptide(L)'
;MSSPNNTSTSSRENGAGGADEKPRLTEEEKKQNHIASEQKRRQAIREGFDRLTELVPGLEGQGRSEGLVLKRTVEYMRQQMQERRALIERIEQSGGQVDEDLKK
;
A
#
# COMPACT_ATOMS: atom_id res chain seq x y z
N MET A 1 -31.32 -28.48 -15.61
CA MET A 1 -30.16 -27.96 -14.86
C MET A 1 -30.11 -26.46 -15.04
N SER A 2 -30.19 -25.76 -13.91
CA SER A 2 -29.94 -24.35 -13.55
C SER A 2 -29.89 -23.23 -14.59
N SER A 3 -30.72 -22.22 -14.31
CA SER A 3 -30.80 -20.88 -14.90
C SER A 3 -29.58 -19.95 -14.60
N PRO A 4 -29.46 -18.81 -15.31
CA PRO A 4 -28.29 -17.93 -15.41
C PRO A 4 -28.36 -16.70 -14.47
N ASN A 5 -27.29 -15.90 -14.34
CA ASN A 5 -27.44 -14.45 -14.07
C ASN A 5 -26.17 -13.63 -14.34
N ASN A 6 -26.23 -12.74 -15.34
CA ASN A 6 -25.27 -11.66 -15.59
C ASN A 6 -25.94 -10.35 -15.16
N THR A 7 -25.61 -9.85 -13.98
CA THR A 7 -26.15 -8.58 -13.47
C THR A 7 -25.19 -7.44 -13.82
N SER A 8 -25.45 -6.75 -14.92
CA SER A 8 -24.91 -5.41 -15.20
C SER A 8 -26.05 -4.40 -15.13
N THR A 9 -26.29 -3.86 -13.95
CA THR A 9 -27.27 -2.80 -13.70
C THR A 9 -26.56 -1.46 -13.53
N SER A 10 -26.80 -0.53 -14.46
CA SER A 10 -27.42 0.76 -14.13
C SER A 10 -27.41 1.71 -15.34
N SER A 11 -28.50 1.67 -16.09
CA SER A 11 -28.96 2.77 -16.93
C SER A 11 -29.80 3.74 -16.10
N ARG A 12 -29.43 5.02 -16.11
CA ARG A 12 -30.33 6.16 -15.87
C ARG A 12 -29.97 7.27 -16.84
N GLU A 13 -30.82 7.46 -17.85
CA GLU A 13 -30.84 8.62 -18.73
C GLU A 13 -31.79 9.67 -18.17
N ASN A 14 -31.32 10.92 -18.07
CA ASN A 14 -31.85 12.13 -18.73
C ASN A 14 -31.73 13.39 -17.87
N GLY A 15 -31.09 14.42 -18.44
CA GLY A 15 -31.03 15.78 -17.92
C GLY A 15 -30.14 16.65 -18.82
N ALA A 16 -30.76 17.39 -19.75
CA ALA A 16 -30.11 18.32 -20.66
C ALA A 16 -29.41 19.48 -19.93
N GLY A 17 -28.26 19.92 -20.45
CA GLY A 17 -27.59 21.15 -20.02
C GLY A 17 -26.15 21.22 -20.57
N GLY A 18 -25.95 22.03 -21.61
CA GLY A 18 -24.64 22.19 -22.25
C GLY A 18 -23.58 22.81 -21.34
N ALA A 19 -22.41 22.17 -21.30
CA ALA A 19 -21.09 22.74 -21.05
C ALA A 19 -20.06 21.62 -21.25
N ASP A 20 -19.17 21.76 -22.25
CA ASP A 20 -17.94 20.99 -22.40
C ASP A 20 -18.06 19.46 -22.20
N GLU A 21 -18.83 18.80 -23.07
CA GLU A 21 -18.85 17.34 -23.15
C GLU A 21 -17.48 16.84 -23.65
N LYS A 22 -16.59 16.56 -22.69
CA LYS A 22 -15.43 15.69 -22.94
C LYS A 22 -15.96 14.43 -23.64
N PRO A 23 -15.49 14.13 -24.87
CA PRO A 23 -16.00 12.99 -25.61
C PRO A 23 -15.87 11.73 -24.76
N ARG A 24 -16.93 10.91 -24.74
CA ARG A 24 -16.91 9.61 -24.08
C ARG A 24 -15.76 8.79 -24.68
N LEU A 25 -14.81 8.38 -23.85
CA LEU A 25 -13.64 7.60 -24.26
C LEU A 25 -14.08 6.41 -25.13
N THR A 26 -13.44 6.24 -26.28
CA THR A 26 -13.57 5.07 -27.15
C THR A 26 -13.17 3.80 -26.39
N GLU A 27 -13.61 2.63 -26.86
CA GLU A 27 -13.21 1.35 -26.23
C GLU A 27 -11.69 1.16 -26.22
N GLU A 28 -11.01 1.59 -27.30
CA GLU A 28 -9.56 1.55 -27.38
C GLU A 28 -8.92 2.50 -26.36
N GLU A 29 -9.39 3.74 -26.24
CA GLU A 29 -8.89 4.68 -25.22
C GLU A 29 -9.11 4.18 -23.79
N LYS A 30 -10.26 3.57 -23.49
CA LYS A 30 -10.52 2.95 -22.18
C LYS A 30 -9.54 1.82 -21.89
N LYS A 31 -9.26 0.96 -22.88
CA LYS A 31 -8.29 -0.14 -22.75
C LYS A 31 -6.88 0.39 -22.50
N GLN A 32 -6.45 1.42 -23.25
CA GLN A 32 -5.15 2.06 -23.04
C GLN A 32 -5.06 2.71 -21.66
N ASN A 33 -6.10 3.43 -21.23
CA ASN A 33 -6.12 4.07 -19.90
C ASN A 33 -6.09 3.04 -18.76
N HIS A 34 -6.79 1.91 -18.91
CA HIS A 34 -6.74 0.81 -17.94
C HIS A 34 -5.33 0.22 -17.83
N ILE A 35 -4.66 -0.04 -18.95
CA ILE A 35 -3.27 -0.55 -18.97
C ILE A 35 -2.33 0.45 -18.29
N ALA A 36 -2.42 1.74 -18.64
CA ALA A 36 -1.59 2.79 -18.07
C ALA A 36 -1.82 2.93 -16.55
N SER A 37 -3.08 2.89 -16.11
CA SER A 37 -3.43 2.97 -14.69
C SER A 37 -2.88 1.80 -13.88
N GLU A 38 -2.96 0.57 -14.42
CA GLU A 38 -2.42 -0.61 -13.75
C GLU A 38 -0.87 -0.61 -13.76
N GLN A 39 -0.22 -0.14 -14.83
CA GLN A 39 1.22 0.04 -14.84
C GLN A 39 1.68 1.03 -13.76
N LYS A 40 0.99 2.18 -13.65
CA LYS A 40 1.26 3.17 -12.60
C LYS A 40 1.05 2.58 -11.21
N ARG A 41 -0.04 1.85 -11.00
CA ARG A 41 -0.31 1.15 -9.73
C ARG A 41 0.80 0.16 -9.38
N ARG A 42 1.23 -0.67 -10.32
CA ARG A 42 2.33 -1.63 -10.11
C ARG A 42 3.66 -0.95 -9.84
N GLN A 43 3.93 0.17 -10.51
CA GLN A 43 5.15 0.94 -10.29
C GLN A 43 5.18 1.52 -8.86
N ALA A 44 4.08 2.11 -8.38
CA ALA A 44 3.98 2.61 -7.02
C ALA A 44 4.15 1.49 -5.95
N ILE A 45 3.66 0.28 -6.22
CA ILE A 45 3.87 -0.87 -5.34
C ILE A 45 5.37 -1.23 -5.28
N ARG A 46 6.06 -1.29 -6.43
CA ARG A 46 7.50 -1.59 -6.47
C ARG A 46 8.33 -0.56 -5.72
N GLU A 47 8.03 0.72 -5.91
CA GLU A 47 8.68 1.81 -5.15
C GLU A 47 8.42 1.69 -3.64
N GLY A 48 7.27 1.13 -3.24
CA GLY A 48 7.01 0.74 -1.86
C GLY A 48 7.96 -0.34 -1.36
N PHE A 49 8.20 -1.39 -2.15
CA PHE A 49 9.14 -2.46 -1.80
C PHE A 49 10.60 -1.98 -1.78
N ASP A 50 11.00 -1.15 -2.73
CA ASP A 50 12.35 -0.59 -2.77
C ASP A 50 12.62 0.23 -1.50
N ARG A 51 11.68 1.08 -1.07
CA ARG A 51 11.77 1.81 0.21
C ARG A 51 11.84 0.89 1.43
N LEU A 52 11.09 -0.22 1.44
CA LEU A 52 11.18 -1.18 2.54
C LEU A 52 12.58 -1.80 2.62
N THR A 53 13.22 -2.08 1.48
CA THR A 53 14.57 -2.64 1.47
C THR A 53 15.66 -1.67 1.89
N GLU A 54 15.42 -0.37 1.81
CA GLU A 54 16.33 0.67 2.33
C GLU A 54 16.21 0.84 3.85
N LEU A 55 15.02 0.59 4.42
CA LEU A 55 14.76 0.76 5.85
C LEU A 55 15.13 -0.47 6.69
N VAL A 56 15.05 -1.66 6.11
CA VAL A 56 15.29 -2.92 6.83
C VAL A 56 16.73 -3.37 6.55
N PRO A 57 17.60 -3.43 7.57
CA PRO A 57 19.00 -3.79 7.40
C PRO A 57 19.16 -5.18 6.74
N GLY A 58 20.05 -5.27 5.75
CA GLY A 58 20.39 -6.53 5.08
C GLY A 58 19.41 -6.98 3.99
N LEU A 59 18.49 -6.12 3.57
CA LEU A 59 17.59 -6.37 2.43
C LEU A 59 17.94 -5.55 1.18
N GLU A 60 19.05 -4.83 1.17
CA GLU A 60 19.42 -3.92 0.09
C GLU A 60 19.45 -4.67 -1.26
N GLY A 61 18.74 -4.14 -2.26
CA GLY A 61 18.65 -4.76 -3.58
C GLY A 61 17.73 -6.00 -3.68
N GLN A 62 17.05 -6.39 -2.60
CA GLN A 62 16.10 -7.51 -2.59
C GLN A 62 14.64 -7.12 -2.89
N GLY A 63 14.39 -5.92 -3.42
CA GLY A 63 13.03 -5.37 -3.66
C GLY A 63 12.15 -6.23 -4.60
N ARG A 64 12.73 -7.20 -5.31
CA ARG A 64 12.02 -8.15 -6.17
C ARG A 64 11.56 -9.42 -5.48
N SER A 65 11.99 -9.66 -4.24
CA SER A 65 11.62 -10.83 -3.44
C SER A 65 10.50 -10.50 -2.45
N GLU A 66 9.30 -10.18 -2.97
CA GLU A 66 8.19 -9.61 -2.18
C GLU A 66 7.92 -10.33 -0.85
N GLY A 67 7.76 -11.66 -0.89
CA GLY A 67 7.47 -12.45 0.32
C GLY A 67 8.61 -12.45 1.34
N LEU A 68 9.87 -12.43 0.88
CA LEU A 68 11.04 -12.34 1.75
C LEU A 68 11.10 -10.96 2.41
N VAL A 69 10.91 -9.89 1.63
CA VAL A 69 10.91 -8.52 2.13
C VAL A 69 9.86 -8.35 3.20
N LEU A 70 8.60 -8.71 2.93
CA LEU A 70 7.52 -8.59 3.92
C LEU A 70 7.80 -9.36 5.21
N LYS A 71 8.28 -10.61 5.09
CA LYS A 71 8.60 -11.44 6.27
C LYS A 71 9.69 -10.79 7.12
N ARG A 72 10.78 -10.38 6.49
CA ARG A 72 11.94 -9.77 7.17
C ARG A 72 11.61 -8.40 7.75
N THR A 73 10.78 -7.61 7.08
CA THR A 73 10.25 -6.35 7.62
C THR A 73 9.47 -6.58 8.91
N VAL A 74 8.58 -7.58 8.96
CA VAL A 74 7.80 -7.90 10.18
C VAL A 74 8.71 -8.37 11.32
N GLU A 75 9.71 -9.22 11.02
CA GLU A 75 10.71 -9.65 11.99
C GLU A 75 11.48 -8.46 12.57
N TYR A 76 11.94 -7.54 11.70
CA TYR A 76 12.65 -6.35 12.11
C TYR A 76 11.79 -5.42 12.97
N MET A 77 10.53 -5.16 12.59
CA MET A 77 9.61 -4.36 13.41
C MET A 77 9.42 -4.95 14.82
N ARG A 78 9.30 -6.27 14.94
CA ARG A 78 9.20 -6.93 16.24
C ARG A 78 10.46 -6.75 17.08
N GLN A 79 11.63 -6.85 16.46
CA GLN A 79 12.92 -6.59 17.11
C GLN A 79 13.01 -5.14 17.60
N GLN A 80 12.67 -4.17 16.76
CA GLN A 80 12.69 -2.74 17.13
C GLN A 80 11.73 -2.43 18.28
N MET A 81 10.55 -3.04 18.32
CA MET A 81 9.62 -2.90 19.45
C MET A 81 10.15 -3.52 20.75
N GLN A 82 10.89 -4.62 20.67
CA GLN A 82 11.55 -5.22 21.84
C GLN A 82 12.72 -4.37 22.34
N GLU A 83 13.55 -3.88 21.42
CA GLU A 83 14.67 -2.99 21.71
C GLU A 83 14.20 -1.68 22.35
N ARG A 84 13.14 -1.07 21.81
CA ARG A 84 12.49 0.10 22.42
C ARG A 84 12.06 -0.17 23.87
N ARG A 85 11.40 -1.30 24.13
CA ARG A 85 10.99 -1.67 25.50
C ARG A 85 12.19 -1.83 26.43
N ALA A 86 13.24 -2.52 25.98
CA ALA A 86 14.46 -2.70 26.77
C ALA A 86 15.17 -1.37 27.06
N LEU A 87 15.19 -0.44 26.11
CA LEU A 87 15.76 0.90 26.30
C LEU A 87 14.96 1.72 27.32
N ILE A 88 13.63 1.66 27.27
CA ILE A 88 12.75 2.33 28.25
C ILE A 88 13.02 1.80 29.65
N GLU A 89 13.02 0.47 29.81
CA GLU A 89 13.31 -0.17 31.09
C GLU A 89 14.69 0.24 31.63
N ARG A 90 15.71 0.28 30.76
CA ARG A 90 17.05 0.72 31.15
C ARG A 90 17.09 2.18 31.61
N ILE A 91 16.35 3.07 30.94
CA ILE A 91 16.25 4.48 31.35
C ILE A 91 15.60 4.58 32.73
N GLU A 92 14.50 3.87 32.96
CA GLU A 92 13.80 3.86 34.25
C GLU A 92 14.66 3.28 35.38
N GLN A 93 15.39 2.19 35.12
CA GLN A 93 16.34 1.61 36.07
C GLN A 93 17.49 2.57 36.43
N SER A 94 17.90 3.43 35.49
CA SER A 94 18.91 4.47 35.74
C SER A 94 18.35 5.72 36.43
N GLY A 95 17.06 5.72 36.79
CA GLY A 95 16.37 6.85 37.44
C GLY A 95 15.84 7.91 36.49
N GLY A 96 15.91 7.67 35.17
CA GLY A 96 15.30 8.53 34.16
C GLY A 96 13.80 8.30 34.06
N GLN A 97 13.06 9.31 33.59
CA GLN A 97 11.62 9.22 33.41
C GLN A 97 11.28 9.28 31.92
N VAL A 98 10.54 8.29 31.43
CA VAL A 98 10.09 8.23 30.03
C VAL A 98 8.62 8.64 29.96
N ASP A 99 8.29 9.45 28.97
CA ASP A 99 6.91 9.85 28.66
C ASP A 99 6.03 8.60 28.42
N GLU A 100 4.83 8.58 29.00
CA GLU A 100 3.87 7.47 28.87
C GLU A 100 3.44 7.22 27.43
N ASP A 101 3.45 8.24 26.57
CA ASP A 101 3.16 8.06 25.14
C ASP A 101 4.26 7.29 24.41
N LEU A 102 5.48 7.27 24.95
CA LEU A 102 6.59 6.49 24.45
C LEU A 102 6.63 5.07 25.02
N LYS A 103 5.73 4.69 25.94
CA LYS A 103 5.66 3.33 26.50
C LYS A 103 4.66 2.42 25.79
N LYS A 104 3.72 3.01 25.04
CA LYS A 104 2.71 2.30 24.24
C LYS A 104 3.29 1.71 22.97
#